data_AF-A0A519BKT4-F1
#
_entry.id   AF-A0A519BKT4-F1
#
_cell.length_a   1.000
_cell.length_b   1.000
_cell.length_c   1.000
_cell.angle_alpha   90.00
_cell.angle_beta   90.00
_cell.angle_gamma   90.00
#
_symmetry.space_group_name_H-M   'P 1'
#
loop_
_entity.id
_entity.type
_entity.pdbx_description
1 polymer ?
#
loop_
_entity_poly.entity_id
_entity_poly.type
_entity_poly.pdbx_seq_one_letter_code
_entity_poly.pdbx_strand_id
1 'polypeptide(L)' 'MDKEFIKQITRMSSLGLNVIISSIIGFIIGYYLDEYTGYIYLFVIIFTIIGFSAGIYEIYKQIKKELNTKV' A
#
# COMPACT_ATOMS: atom_id res chain seq x y z
N MET A 1 18.64 -21.52 10.15
CA MET A 1 17.52 -20.62 9.82
C MET A 1 16.67 -21.33 8.79
N ASP A 2 15.45 -21.73 9.16
CA ASP A 2 14.60 -22.55 8.29
C ASP A 2 14.16 -21.75 7.07
N LYS A 3 14.24 -22.34 5.88
CA LYS A 3 13.83 -21.71 4.61
C LYS A 3 12.38 -21.22 4.65
N GLU A 4 11.52 -21.92 5.38
CA GLU A 4 10.13 -21.56 5.65
C GLU A 4 10.01 -20.23 6.41
N PHE A 5 10.84 -20.03 7.45
CA PHE A 5 10.82 -18.83 8.28
C PHE A 5 11.26 -17.59 7.47
N ILE A 6 12.31 -17.72 6.65
CA ILE A 6 12.76 -16.67 5.74
C ILE A 6 11.62 -16.29 4.78
N LYS A 7 10.97 -17.29 4.18
CA LYS A 7 9.88 -17.08 3.21
C LYS A 7 8.69 -16.36 3.83
N GLN A 8 8.32 -16.67 5.06
CA GLN A 8 7.25 -15.99 5.78
C GLN A 8 7.60 -14.53 6.09
N ILE A 9 8.82 -14.26 6.58
CA ILE A 9 9.29 -12.90 6.84
C ILE A 9 9.32 -12.09 5.54
N THR A 10 9.92 -12.63 4.47
CA THR A 10 9.97 -11.92 3.19
C THR A 10 8.57 -11.56 2.70
N ARG A 11 7.61 -12.48 2.81
CA ARG A 11 6.22 -12.25 2.40
C ARG A 11 5.54 -11.16 3.23
N MET A 12 5.69 -11.20 4.56
CA MET A 12 5.15 -10.18 5.47
C MET A 12 5.80 -8.80 5.23
N SER A 13 7.12 -8.76 5.00
CA SER A 13 7.83 -7.53 4.68
C SER A 13 7.38 -6.93 3.35
N SER A 14 7.19 -7.75 2.32
CA SER A 14 6.66 -7.29 1.02
C SER A 14 5.25 -6.69 1.14
N LEU A 15 4.41 -7.23 2.00
CA LEU A 15 3.07 -6.68 2.29
C LEU A 15 3.15 -5.29 2.91
N GLY A 16 4.00 -5.09 3.91
CA GLY A 16 4.22 -3.78 4.53
C GLY A 16 4.81 -2.76 3.56
N LEU A 17 5.79 -3.19 2.74
CA LEU A 17 6.37 -2.34 1.69
C LEU A 17 5.33 -1.88 0.68
N ASN A 18 4.34 -2.71 0.37
CA ASN A 18 3.30 -2.36 -0.58
C ASN A 18 2.47 -1.16 -0.11
N VAL A 19 2.19 -1.05 1.19
CA VAL A 19 1.48 0.10 1.78
C VAL A 19 2.30 1.38 1.67
N ILE A 20 3.61 1.29 1.89
CA ILE A 20 4.51 2.45 1.81
C ILE A 20 4.58 2.91 0.36
N ILE A 21 4.81 1.98 -0.58
CA ILE A 21 4.91 2.28 -2.01
C ILE A 21 3.59 2.87 -2.54
N SER A 22 2.44 2.29 -2.19
CA SER A 22 1.14 2.80 -2.62
C SER A 22 0.84 4.20 -2.07
N SER A 23 1.25 4.48 -0.84
CA SER A 23 1.13 5.81 -0.23
C SER A 23 2.04 6.84 -0.91
N ILE A 24 3.28 6.47 -1.22
CA ILE A 24 4.23 7.34 -1.95
C ILE A 24 3.70 7.66 -3.34
N ILE A 25 3.17 6.68 -4.07
CA ILE A 25 2.58 6.90 -5.39
C ILE A 25 1.40 7.86 -5.29
N GLY A 26 0.51 7.67 -4.30
CA GLY A 26 -0.59 8.59 -4.04
C GLY A 26 -0.11 10.01 -3.75
N PHE A 27 0.90 10.16 -2.91
CA PHE A 27 1.51 11.45 -2.62
C PHE A 27 2.09 12.13 -3.87
N ILE A 28 2.87 11.41 -4.67
CA ILE A 28 3.49 11.95 -5.90
C ILE A 28 2.41 12.41 -6.89
N ILE A 29 1.39 11.59 -7.12
CA ILE A 29 0.28 11.95 -8.01
C ILE A 29 -0.44 13.19 -7.48
N GLY A 30 -0.78 13.21 -6.20
CA GLY A 30 -1.45 14.34 -5.58
C GLY A 30 -0.63 15.63 -5.63
N TYR A 31 0.70 15.52 -5.46
CA TYR A 31 1.61 16.66 -5.52
C TYR A 31 1.64 17.29 -6.91
N TYR A 32 1.81 16.48 -7.96
CA TYR A 32 1.77 16.97 -9.34
C TYR A 32 0.41 17.56 -9.70
N LEU A 33 -0.68 17.01 -9.15
CA LEU A 33 -2.02 17.53 -9.40
C LEU A 33 -2.27 18.87 -8.69
N ASP A 34 -1.82 19.00 -7.45
CA ASP A 34 -1.86 20.25 -6.68
C ASP A 34 -1.04 21.34 -7.38
N GLU A 35 0.16 21.00 -7.90
CA GLU A 35 0.99 21.93 -8.68
C GLU A 35 0.30 22.39 -9.97
N TYR A 36 -0.37 21.48 -10.68
CA TYR A 36 -1.10 21.81 -11.91
C TYR A 36 -2.35 22.66 -11.69
N THR A 37 -3.07 22.43 -10.59
CA THR A 37 -4.36 23.08 -10.30
C THR A 37 -4.23 24.32 -9.42
N GLY A 38 -3.07 24.54 -8.81
CA GLY A 38 -2.81 25.67 -7.91
C GLY A 38 -3.45 25.52 -6.53
N TYR A 39 -3.99 24.33 -6.19
CA TYR A 39 -4.49 24.07 -4.85
C TYR A 39 -3.34 23.76 -3.89
N ILE A 40 -3.48 24.21 -2.64
CA ILE A 40 -2.49 24.01 -1.59
C ILE A 40 -2.85 22.73 -0.83
N TYR A 41 -2.25 21.61 -1.25
CA TYR A 41 -2.27 20.28 -0.59
C TYR A 41 -3.58 19.48 -0.61
N LEU A 42 -4.59 19.88 -1.39
CA LEU A 42 -5.88 19.18 -1.43
C LEU A 42 -5.74 17.78 -2.03
N PHE A 43 -5.15 17.70 -3.21
CA PHE A 43 -5.00 16.43 -3.93
C PHE A 43 -3.94 15.55 -3.29
N VAL A 44 -2.85 16.10 -2.76
CA VAL A 44 -1.86 15.34 -1.97
C VAL A 44 -2.54 14.55 -0.86
N ILE A 45 -3.39 15.19 -0.05
CA ILE A 45 -4.06 14.52 1.09
C ILE A 45 -5.00 13.43 0.59
N ILE A 46 -5.84 13.75 -0.41
CA ILE A 46 -6.83 12.80 -0.95
C ILE A 46 -6.14 11.57 -1.54
N PHE A 47 -5.17 11.76 -2.43
CA PHE A 47 -4.49 10.65 -3.09
C PHE A 47 -3.59 9.86 -2.14
N THR A 48 -3.00 10.49 -1.13
CA THR A 48 -2.25 9.77 -0.09
C THR A 48 -3.17 8.86 0.73
N ILE A 49 -4.35 9.34 1.14
CA ILE A 49 -5.34 8.51 1.85
C ILE A 49 -5.79 7.35 0.97
N ILE A 50 -6.08 7.60 -0.31
CA ILE A 50 -6.46 6.55 -1.27
C ILE A 50 -5.32 5.53 -1.41
N GLY A 51 -4.07 5.99 -1.58
CA GLY A 51 -2.90 5.13 -1.69
C GLY A 51 -2.69 4.27 -0.44
N PHE A 52 -2.86 4.84 0.73
CA PHE A 52 -2.78 4.13 2.00
C PHE A 52 -3.89 3.09 2.16
N SER A 53 -5.15 3.46 1.88
CA SER A 53 -6.29 2.54 1.90
C SER A 53 -6.13 1.40 0.90
N ALA A 54 -5.62 1.67 -0.30
CA ALA A 54 -5.34 0.65 -1.31
C ALA A 54 -4.27 -0.35 -0.82
N GLY A 55 -3.22 0.14 -0.17
CA GLY A 55 -2.19 -0.70 0.44
C GLY A 55 -2.75 -1.64 1.50
N ILE A 56 -3.55 -1.10 2.43
CA ILE A 56 -4.22 -1.90 3.48
C ILE A 56 -5.19 -2.91 2.87
N TYR A 57 -5.96 -2.50 1.85
CA TYR A 57 -6.91 -3.38 1.18
C TYR A 57 -6.20 -4.57 0.53
N GLU A 58 -5.03 -4.35 -0.07
CA GLU A 58 -4.24 -5.43 -0.66
C GLU A 58 -3.73 -6.43 0.39
N ILE A 59 -3.30 -5.95 1.57
CA ILE A 59 -2.99 -6.82 2.71
C ILE A 59 -4.20 -7.65 3.11
N TYR A 60 -5.35 -7.00 3.32
CA TYR A 60 -6.59 -7.68 3.70
C TYR A 60 -7.00 -8.75 2.68
N LYS A 61 -6.90 -8.42 1.39
CA LYS A 61 -7.20 -9.34 0.28
C LYS A 61 -6.27 -10.54 0.27
N GLN A 62 -4.97 -10.35 0.51
CA GLN A 62 -4.01 -11.45 0.58
C GLN A 62 -4.25 -12.36 1.79
N ILE A 63 -4.50 -11.78 2.98
CA ILE A 63 -4.84 -12.56 4.18
C ILE A 63 -6.14 -13.35 3.96
N LYS A 64 -7.18 -12.72 3.41
CA LYS A 64 -8.45 -13.39 3.11
C LYS A 64 -8.27 -14.55 2.12
N LYS A 65 -7.43 -14.36 1.09
CA LYS A 65 -7.10 -15.42 0.13
C LYS A 65 -6.37 -16.58 0.79
N GLU A 66 -5.41 -16.30 1.67
CA GLU A 66 -4.69 -17.34 2.42
C GLU A 66 -5.61 -18.12 3.36
N LEU A 67 -6.54 -17.44 4.04
CA LEU A 67 -7.53 -18.09 4.90
C LEU A 67 -8.47 -19.00 4.11
N ASN A 68 -9.00 -18.53 2.98
CA ASN A 68 -9.94 -19.30 2.15
C ASN A 68 -9.28 -20.46 1.39
N THR A 69 -7.95 -20.47 1.28
CA THR A 69 -7.19 -21.59 0.65
C THR A 69 -6.89 -22.70 1.66
N LYS A 70 -7.08 -22.45 2.96
CA LYS A 70 -6.87 -23.42 4.05
C LYS A 70 -8.17 -24.09 4.55
N VAL A 71 -9.32 -23.74 3.96
CA VAL A 71 -10.63 -24.40 4.17
C VAL A 71 -10.89 -25.35 3.01
#